data_AF-A0A3B8KSZ7-F1
#
_entry.id   AF-A0A3B8KSZ7-F1
#
_cell.length_a   1.000
_cell.length_b   1.000
_cell.length_c   1.000
_cell.angle_alpha   90.00
_cell.angle_beta   90.00
_cell.angle_gamma   90.00
#
_symmetry.space_group_name_H-M   'P 1'
#
loop_
_entity.id
_entity.type
_entity.pdbx_description
1 polymer ?
#
loop_
_entity_poly.entity_id
_entity_poly.type
_entity_poly.pdbx_seq_one_letter_code
_entity_poly.pdbx_strand_id
1 'polypeptide(L)'
;LGYHYYTELAHSAGLPREQIEEPGLEPRELVGRLAPFLDHLDNTVQVSWLVEMCREFFGFDGDRIGAANWESVYDAALETMALEDWENTVLEKSALEQVYLTNDFDDPLDGFDTSRYVPCLRTDDLVFHLDRQTTRERFEKSTGVALSDSMSLRTGLAVLFEHFTSHGARACAISLPPDFTPEKPDAVAADAALSRIDGDTEWTSDEATAVSRMVFWTLSQACADFDLPFDLMIGVNRRV
;
A
#
# COMPACT_ATOMS: atom_id res chain seq x y z
N LEU A 1 7.67 15.03 -5.42
CA LEU A 1 7.05 16.13 -4.64
C LEU A 1 5.55 15.93 -4.39
N GLY A 2 4.74 15.45 -5.33
CA GLY A 2 3.30 15.19 -5.08
C GLY A 2 2.97 14.00 -4.16
N TYR A 3 3.95 13.41 -3.49
CA TYR A 3 3.74 12.29 -2.55
C TYR A 3 3.35 12.83 -1.16
N HIS A 4 2.58 12.04 -0.41
CA HIS A 4 1.91 12.49 0.81
C HIS A 4 2.84 13.09 1.87
N TYR A 5 4.10 12.62 1.98
CA TYR A 5 5.11 13.21 2.86
C TYR A 5 5.27 14.73 2.69
N TYR A 6 5.13 15.25 1.47
CA TYR A 6 5.30 16.68 1.18
C TYR A 6 3.97 17.41 1.10
N THR A 7 2.92 16.79 0.54
CA THR A 7 1.61 17.42 0.41
C THR A 7 0.92 17.60 1.76
N GLU A 8 0.98 16.61 2.66
CA GLU A 8 0.43 16.71 4.01
C GLU A 8 1.18 17.75 4.84
N LEU A 9 2.51 17.82 4.71
CA LEU A 9 3.32 18.84 5.38
C LEU A 9 3.03 20.24 4.84
N ALA A 10 2.95 20.42 3.51
CA ALA A 10 2.57 21.69 2.91
C ALA A 10 1.17 22.13 3.36
N HIS A 11 0.23 21.18 3.44
CA HIS A 11 -1.10 21.43 3.99
C HIS A 11 -1.05 21.85 5.45
N SER A 12 -0.30 21.12 6.27
CA SER A 12 -0.08 21.43 7.69
C SER A 12 0.60 22.78 7.89
N ALA A 13 1.41 23.23 6.94
CA ALA A 13 2.05 24.55 6.93
C ALA A 13 1.15 25.67 6.38
N GLY A 14 -0.06 25.36 5.92
CA GLY A 14 -1.09 26.33 5.56
C GLY A 14 -1.48 26.36 4.08
N LEU A 15 -0.97 25.47 3.22
CA LEU A 15 -1.45 25.36 1.84
C LEU A 15 -2.84 24.69 1.82
N PRO A 16 -3.90 25.32 1.29
CA PRO A 16 -5.22 24.70 1.28
C PRO A 16 -5.22 23.38 0.49
N ARG A 17 -5.88 22.36 1.02
CA ARG A 17 -5.97 21.04 0.37
C ARG A 17 -6.57 21.15 -1.03
N GLU A 18 -7.53 22.05 -1.23
CA GLU A 18 -8.20 22.30 -2.50
C GLU A 18 -7.22 22.81 -3.58
N GLN A 19 -6.10 23.42 -3.20
CA GLN A 19 -5.05 23.82 -4.12
C GLN A 19 -4.05 22.68 -4.41
N ILE A 20 -3.92 21.71 -3.51
CA ILE A 20 -3.05 20.55 -3.70
C ILE A 20 -3.76 19.50 -4.56
N GLU A 21 -5.03 19.24 -4.26
CA GLU A 21 -5.86 18.18 -4.85
C GLU A 21 -6.81 18.72 -5.93
N GLU A 22 -6.46 19.84 -6.57
CA GLU A 22 -7.30 20.42 -7.63
C GLU A 22 -7.48 19.41 -8.78
N PRO A 23 -8.72 19.10 -9.20
CA PRO A 23 -8.96 18.15 -10.29
C PRO A 23 -8.35 18.63 -11.61
N GLY A 24 -7.63 17.74 -12.28
CA GLY A 24 -7.00 18.03 -13.58
C GLY A 24 -5.71 18.85 -13.49
N LEU A 25 -5.15 19.02 -12.28
CA LEU A 25 -3.89 19.71 -12.09
C LEU A 25 -2.72 18.94 -12.72
N GLU A 26 -1.94 19.60 -13.56
CA GLU A 26 -0.77 18.98 -14.18
C GLU A 26 0.37 18.81 -13.16
N PRO A 27 1.22 17.76 -13.27
CA PRO A 27 2.29 17.51 -12.30
C PRO A 27 3.23 18.70 -12.07
N ARG A 28 3.59 19.45 -13.12
CA ARG A 28 4.43 20.65 -13.02
C ARG A 28 3.75 21.76 -12.22
N GLU A 29 2.44 21.95 -12.42
CA GLU A 29 1.67 22.96 -11.71
C GLU A 29 1.55 22.61 -10.21
N LEU A 30 1.31 21.33 -9.89
CA LEU A 30 1.33 20.85 -8.51
C LEU A 30 2.69 21.12 -7.85
N VAL A 31 3.79 20.79 -8.53
CA VAL A 31 5.13 21.06 -8.00
C VAL A 31 5.36 22.55 -7.81
N GLY A 32 4.90 23.41 -8.73
CA GLY A 32 4.97 24.86 -8.59
C GLY A 32 4.18 25.42 -7.41
N ARG A 33 3.09 24.76 -6.99
CA ARG A 33 2.34 25.12 -5.77
C ARG A 33 3.03 24.65 -4.50
N LEU A 34 3.66 23.48 -4.52
CA LEU A 34 4.32 22.89 -3.36
C LEU A 34 5.71 23.49 -3.09
N ALA A 35 6.49 23.78 -4.12
CA ALA A 35 7.88 24.20 -3.97
C ALA A 35 8.06 25.47 -3.11
N PRO A 36 7.24 26.54 -3.22
CA PRO A 36 7.33 27.69 -2.32
C PRO A 36 7.11 27.34 -0.85
N PHE A 37 6.33 26.29 -0.55
CA PHE A 37 6.08 25.86 0.83
C PHE A 37 7.25 25.08 1.44
N LEU A 38 8.22 24.63 0.66
CA LEU A 38 9.41 23.95 1.19
C LEU A 38 10.23 24.85 2.13
N ASP A 39 10.16 26.18 1.96
CA ASP A 39 10.79 27.15 2.87
C ASP A 39 10.19 27.11 4.28
N HIS A 40 8.92 26.70 4.42
CA HIS A 40 8.27 26.50 5.72
C HIS A 40 8.53 25.13 6.34
N LEU A 41 9.16 24.23 5.57
CA LEU A 41 9.36 22.82 5.90
C LEU A 41 10.84 22.45 5.98
N ASP A 42 11.74 23.43 5.86
CA ASP A 42 13.20 23.24 5.75
C ASP A 42 13.83 22.58 6.99
N ASN A 43 13.11 22.58 8.11
CA ASN A 43 13.48 21.95 9.37
C ASN A 43 13.03 20.48 9.47
N THR A 44 12.32 19.95 8.47
CA THR A 44 11.77 18.59 8.48
C THR A 44 12.72 17.59 7.83
N VAL A 45 12.74 16.36 8.35
CA VAL A 45 13.57 15.28 7.77
C VAL A 45 13.09 14.89 6.36
N GLN A 46 11.80 15.09 6.06
CA GLN A 46 11.24 14.85 4.74
C GLN A 46 11.87 15.76 3.69
N VAL A 47 12.09 17.05 4.01
CA VAL A 47 12.75 17.97 3.08
C VAL A 47 14.24 17.64 2.94
N SER A 48 14.92 17.13 3.98
CA SER A 48 16.30 16.65 3.80
C SER A 48 16.37 15.46 2.85
N TRP A 49 15.43 14.51 2.92
CA TRP A 49 15.35 13.41 1.94
C TRP A 49 15.20 13.93 0.51
N LEU A 50 14.33 14.92 0.28
CA LEU A 50 14.12 15.50 -1.05
C LEU A 50 15.42 16.10 -1.61
N VAL A 51 16.10 16.95 -0.82
CA VAL A 51 17.32 17.62 -1.26
C VAL A 51 18.43 16.61 -1.53
N GLU A 52 18.60 15.61 -0.67
CA GLU A 52 19.58 14.53 -0.85
C GLU A 52 19.27 13.68 -2.08
N MET A 53 18.01 13.32 -2.32
CA MET A 53 17.60 12.63 -3.55
C MET A 53 17.89 13.48 -4.78
N CYS A 54 17.55 14.78 -4.79
CA CYS A 54 17.83 15.64 -5.93
C CYS A 54 19.33 15.79 -6.21
N ARG A 55 20.17 15.80 -5.17
CA ARG A 55 21.64 15.77 -5.28
C ARG A 55 22.12 14.49 -5.97
N GLU A 56 21.74 13.35 -5.40
CA GLU A 56 22.21 12.04 -5.83
C GLU A 56 21.78 11.69 -7.26
N PHE A 57 20.54 12.03 -7.58
CA PHE A 57 19.87 11.56 -8.79
C PHE A 57 19.85 12.58 -9.93
N PHE A 58 19.77 13.88 -9.62
CA PHE A 58 19.53 14.92 -10.62
C PHE A 58 20.63 15.98 -10.70
N GLY A 59 21.76 15.77 -10.00
CA GLY A 59 22.91 16.69 -10.03
C GLY A 59 22.63 18.05 -9.42
N PHE A 60 21.70 18.13 -8.47
CA PHE A 60 21.38 19.37 -7.78
C PHE A 60 22.48 19.72 -6.77
N ASP A 61 23.22 20.81 -6.97
CA ASP A 61 24.31 21.21 -6.04
C ASP A 61 23.87 22.19 -4.94
N GLY A 62 22.61 22.63 -4.95
CA GLY A 62 22.10 23.60 -3.97
C GLY A 62 21.76 22.99 -2.61
N ASP A 63 21.56 23.84 -1.60
CA ASP A 63 21.18 23.43 -0.23
C ASP A 63 19.68 23.38 0.00
N ARG A 64 18.89 24.08 -0.83
CA ARG A 64 17.45 24.24 -0.66
C ARG A 64 16.74 24.30 -2.00
N ILE A 65 15.56 23.70 -2.07
CA ILE A 65 14.66 23.80 -3.22
C ILE A 65 13.48 24.69 -2.78
N GLY A 66 13.15 25.68 -3.60
CA GLY A 66 12.09 26.64 -3.30
C GLY A 66 11.65 27.41 -4.53
N ALA A 67 10.91 28.50 -4.32
CA ALA A 67 10.32 29.29 -5.40
C ALA A 67 11.34 29.77 -6.46
N ALA A 68 12.59 30.02 -6.05
CA ALA A 68 13.63 30.58 -6.92
C ALA A 68 14.30 29.57 -7.87
N ASN A 69 14.23 28.26 -7.59
CA ASN A 69 15.02 27.26 -8.34
C ASN A 69 14.27 25.98 -8.72
N TRP A 70 13.05 25.75 -8.20
CA TRP A 70 12.35 24.48 -8.42
C TRP A 70 12.13 24.14 -9.89
N GLU A 71 11.93 25.13 -10.77
CA GLU A 71 11.73 24.87 -12.21
C GLU A 71 12.96 24.21 -12.83
N SER A 72 14.16 24.72 -12.52
CA SER A 72 15.41 24.13 -13.01
C SER A 72 15.62 22.71 -12.49
N VAL A 73 15.27 22.45 -11.22
CA VAL A 73 15.33 21.10 -10.63
C VAL A 73 14.30 20.18 -11.27
N TYR A 74 13.09 20.67 -11.55
CA TYR A 74 12.03 19.91 -12.21
C TYR A 74 12.44 19.51 -13.63
N ASP A 75 12.95 20.46 -14.41
CA ASP A 75 13.34 20.23 -15.80
C ASP A 75 14.51 19.23 -15.88
N ALA A 76 15.54 19.39 -15.03
CA ALA A 76 16.66 18.46 -14.95
C ALA A 76 16.22 17.05 -14.51
N ALA A 77 15.34 16.95 -13.51
CA ALA A 77 14.80 15.69 -13.06
C ALA A 77 13.97 15.02 -14.16
N LEU A 78 13.12 15.78 -14.87
CA LEU A 78 12.28 15.25 -15.94
C LEU A 78 13.13 14.71 -17.11
N GLU A 79 14.18 15.44 -17.51
CA GLU A 79 15.12 14.98 -18.53
C GLU A 79 15.84 13.70 -18.10
N THR A 80 16.31 13.65 -16.86
CA THR A 80 17.02 12.47 -16.32
C THR A 80 16.11 11.26 -16.20
N MET A 81 14.88 11.44 -15.69
CA MET A 81 13.90 10.36 -15.53
C MET A 81 13.35 9.83 -16.86
N ALA A 82 13.55 10.54 -17.97
CA ALA A 82 13.15 10.10 -19.31
C ALA A 82 14.16 9.15 -19.97
N LEU A 83 15.33 8.93 -19.36
CA LEU A 83 16.32 7.96 -19.84
C LEU A 83 15.77 6.53 -19.75
N GLU A 84 16.08 5.71 -20.75
CA GLU A 84 15.55 4.33 -20.86
C GLU A 84 15.99 3.43 -19.70
N ASP A 85 17.20 3.66 -19.17
CA ASP A 85 17.80 2.92 -18.06
C ASP A 85 17.57 3.59 -16.70
N TRP A 86 16.65 4.55 -16.60
CA TRP A 86 16.41 5.31 -15.38
C TRP A 86 16.11 4.41 -14.16
N GLU A 87 15.27 3.39 -14.34
CA GLU A 87 14.97 2.41 -13.28
C GLU A 87 16.23 1.71 -12.77
N ASN A 88 17.05 1.17 -13.69
CA ASN A 88 18.29 0.49 -13.31
C ASN A 88 19.28 1.44 -12.64
N THR A 89 19.38 2.68 -13.14
CA THR A 89 20.22 3.72 -12.54
C THR A 89 19.82 3.99 -11.09
N VAL A 90 18.51 4.09 -10.80
CA VAL A 90 18.01 4.29 -9.43
C VAL A 90 18.35 3.10 -8.54
N LEU A 91 18.09 1.88 -9.00
CA LEU A 91 18.36 0.66 -8.22
C LEU A 91 19.85 0.52 -7.90
N GLU A 92 20.72 0.71 -8.89
CA GLU A 92 22.18 0.57 -8.72
C GLU A 92 22.75 1.64 -7.80
N LYS A 93 22.41 2.92 -7.99
CA LYS A 93 22.85 4.01 -7.11
C LYS A 93 22.33 3.86 -5.68
N SER A 94 21.15 3.26 -5.51
CA SER A 94 20.55 2.99 -4.19
C SER A 94 21.07 1.70 -3.55
N ALA A 95 21.96 0.97 -4.23
CA ALA A 95 22.43 -0.35 -3.80
C ALA A 95 21.28 -1.34 -3.50
N LEU A 96 20.22 -1.30 -4.29
CA LEU A 96 19.05 -2.18 -4.17
C LEU A 96 19.18 -3.40 -5.08
N GLU A 97 19.30 -4.58 -4.47
CA GLU A 97 19.29 -5.87 -5.20
C GLU A 97 17.87 -6.41 -5.41
N GLN A 98 17.02 -6.28 -4.39
CA GLN A 98 15.62 -6.70 -4.39
C GLN A 98 14.75 -5.66 -3.69
N VAL A 99 13.50 -5.55 -4.13
CA VAL A 99 12.47 -4.71 -3.53
C VAL A 99 11.25 -5.57 -3.24
N TYR A 100 10.82 -5.61 -1.99
CA TYR A 100 9.63 -6.37 -1.60
C TYR A 100 8.41 -5.50 -1.86
N LEU A 101 7.51 -6.02 -2.69
CA LEU A 101 6.25 -5.37 -3.03
C LEU A 101 5.21 -5.64 -1.93
N THR A 102 4.10 -4.93 -1.98
CA THR A 102 2.90 -5.21 -1.18
C THR A 102 1.73 -5.28 -2.14
N ASN A 103 1.55 -6.44 -2.75
CA ASN A 103 0.61 -6.66 -3.84
C ASN A 103 -0.79 -6.88 -3.28
N ASP A 104 -1.79 -6.33 -3.95
CA ASP A 104 -3.18 -6.67 -3.71
C ASP A 104 -3.40 -8.18 -3.93
N PHE A 105 -4.36 -8.77 -3.21
CA PHE A 105 -4.54 -10.22 -3.19
C PHE A 105 -4.95 -10.83 -4.53
N ASP A 106 -5.46 -10.04 -5.48
CA ASP A 106 -5.87 -10.45 -6.82
C ASP A 106 -4.90 -9.99 -7.92
N ASP A 107 -3.68 -9.55 -7.56
CA ASP A 107 -2.61 -9.24 -8.50
C ASP A 107 -2.22 -10.50 -9.30
N PRO A 108 -2.15 -10.43 -10.65
CA PRO A 108 -1.72 -11.57 -11.46
C PRO A 108 -0.25 -11.96 -11.24
N LEU A 109 0.57 -11.09 -10.63
CA LEU A 109 2.01 -11.27 -10.40
C LEU A 109 2.80 -11.56 -11.68
N ASP A 110 2.35 -10.95 -12.79
CA ASP A 110 2.97 -11.05 -14.11
C ASP A 110 3.42 -9.69 -14.63
N GLY A 111 4.19 -9.69 -15.73
CA GLY A 111 4.68 -8.45 -16.35
C GLY A 111 5.88 -7.80 -15.65
N PHE A 112 6.44 -8.43 -14.61
CA PHE A 112 7.66 -7.98 -13.93
C PHE A 112 8.54 -9.16 -13.47
N ASP A 113 9.81 -8.88 -13.17
CA ASP A 113 10.74 -9.87 -12.62
C ASP A 113 10.49 -10.07 -11.12
N THR A 114 9.83 -11.17 -10.76
CA THR A 114 9.49 -11.49 -9.36
C THR A 114 10.71 -11.84 -8.50
N SER A 115 11.89 -12.03 -9.10
CA SER A 115 13.15 -12.21 -8.37
C SER A 115 13.79 -10.87 -7.99
N ARG A 116 13.44 -9.78 -8.67
CA ARG A 116 13.86 -8.41 -8.36
C ARG A 116 12.79 -7.66 -7.55
N TYR A 117 11.54 -7.73 -8.01
CA TYR A 117 10.37 -7.17 -7.34
C TYR A 117 9.59 -8.28 -6.67
N VAL A 118 9.96 -8.58 -5.43
CA VAL A 118 9.55 -9.77 -4.71
C VAL A 118 8.12 -9.61 -4.19
N PRO A 119 7.17 -10.47 -4.58
CA PRO A 119 5.79 -10.32 -4.13
C PRO A 119 5.60 -10.52 -2.63
N CYS A 120 4.71 -9.73 -2.02
CA CYS A 120 4.15 -10.03 -0.70
C CYS A 120 2.64 -9.89 -0.75
N LEU A 121 1.93 -10.84 -0.14
CA LEU A 121 0.46 -10.85 -0.12
C LEU A 121 -0.05 -9.80 0.88
N ARG A 122 -0.66 -8.73 0.37
CA ARG A 122 -1.37 -7.77 1.20
C ARG A 122 -2.73 -8.34 1.61
N THR A 123 -3.03 -8.27 2.91
CA THR A 123 -4.22 -8.93 3.47
C THR A 123 -5.26 -7.98 4.07
N ASP A 124 -5.02 -6.66 4.08
CA ASP A 124 -5.93 -5.67 4.69
C ASP A 124 -7.38 -5.82 4.18
N ASP A 125 -7.57 -5.91 2.86
CA ASP A 125 -8.90 -6.01 2.25
C ASP A 125 -9.62 -7.30 2.66
N LEU A 126 -8.89 -8.41 2.70
CA LEU A 126 -9.44 -9.71 3.11
C LEU A 126 -9.85 -9.71 4.59
N VAL A 127 -9.07 -9.06 5.46
CA VAL A 127 -9.36 -9.05 6.89
C VAL A 127 -10.46 -8.05 7.24
N PHE A 128 -10.50 -6.87 6.62
CA PHE A 128 -11.33 -5.75 7.08
C PHE A 128 -12.39 -5.28 6.10
N HIS A 129 -12.42 -5.79 4.86
CA HIS A 129 -13.25 -5.23 3.79
C HIS A 129 -14.11 -6.27 3.06
N LEU A 130 -14.37 -7.42 3.66
CA LEU A 130 -15.30 -8.43 3.13
C LEU A 130 -16.78 -8.04 3.24
N ASP A 131 -17.11 -6.94 3.95
CA ASP A 131 -18.43 -6.30 3.91
C ASP A 131 -18.74 -5.69 2.54
N ARG A 132 -17.71 -5.28 1.79
CA ARG A 132 -17.83 -4.69 0.46
C ARG A 132 -18.03 -5.74 -0.62
N GLN A 133 -19.03 -5.54 -1.47
CA GLN A 133 -19.30 -6.41 -2.61
C GLN A 133 -18.09 -6.53 -3.54
N THR A 134 -17.44 -5.40 -3.84
CA THR A 134 -16.30 -5.35 -4.76
C THR A 134 -15.12 -6.20 -4.29
N THR A 135 -14.82 -6.22 -2.98
CA THR A 135 -13.75 -7.07 -2.42
C THR A 135 -14.07 -8.54 -2.61
N ARG A 136 -15.33 -8.95 -2.37
CA ARG A 136 -15.73 -10.35 -2.52
C ARG A 136 -15.80 -10.79 -3.97
N GLU A 137 -16.23 -9.92 -4.88
CA GLU A 137 -16.19 -10.20 -6.33
C GLU A 137 -14.74 -10.39 -6.82
N ARG A 138 -13.80 -9.57 -6.35
CA ARG A 138 -12.36 -9.75 -6.61
C ARG A 138 -11.86 -11.09 -6.06
N PHE A 139 -12.27 -11.45 -4.84
CA PHE A 139 -11.90 -12.73 -4.21
C PHE A 139 -12.44 -13.92 -5.01
N GLU A 140 -13.73 -13.92 -5.37
CA GLU A 140 -14.32 -14.99 -6.17
C GLU A 140 -13.69 -15.08 -7.56
N LYS A 141 -13.42 -13.93 -8.20
CA LYS A 141 -12.77 -13.89 -9.52
C LYS A 141 -11.34 -14.46 -9.49
N SER A 142 -10.57 -14.17 -8.46
CA SER A 142 -9.17 -14.62 -8.33
C SER A 142 -9.06 -16.07 -7.84
N THR A 143 -10.02 -16.56 -7.06
CA THR A 143 -9.96 -17.90 -6.44
C THR A 143 -10.88 -18.93 -7.09
N GLY A 144 -11.90 -18.49 -7.82
CA GLY A 144 -13.01 -19.33 -8.27
C GLY A 144 -13.96 -19.78 -7.15
N VAL A 145 -13.84 -19.20 -5.94
CA VAL A 145 -14.60 -19.60 -4.75
C VAL A 145 -15.55 -18.50 -4.32
N ALA A 146 -16.86 -18.79 -4.36
CA ALA A 146 -17.87 -17.94 -3.75
C ALA A 146 -17.80 -18.04 -2.22
N LEU A 147 -17.66 -16.89 -1.55
CA LEU A 147 -17.54 -16.82 -0.10
C LEU A 147 -18.92 -16.94 0.57
N SER A 148 -19.10 -17.96 1.42
CA SER A 148 -20.35 -18.16 2.17
C SER A 148 -20.13 -18.56 3.64
N ASP A 149 -18.93 -19.00 4.01
CA ASP A 149 -18.58 -19.54 5.32
C ASP A 149 -17.05 -19.62 5.51
N SER A 150 -16.60 -20.08 6.67
CA SER A 150 -15.19 -20.28 6.99
C SER A 150 -14.49 -21.35 6.14
N MET A 151 -15.24 -22.32 5.58
CA MET A 151 -14.68 -23.37 4.73
C MET A 151 -14.36 -22.84 3.33
N SER A 152 -15.28 -22.11 2.72
CA SER A 152 -15.07 -21.39 1.46
C SER A 152 -13.98 -20.33 1.61
N LEU A 153 -13.95 -19.60 2.73
CA LEU A 153 -12.84 -18.68 3.06
C LEU A 153 -11.49 -19.40 3.05
N ARG A 154 -11.36 -20.49 3.81
CA ARG A 154 -10.12 -21.27 3.87
C ARG A 154 -9.70 -21.79 2.50
N THR A 155 -10.66 -22.25 1.71
CA THR A 155 -10.41 -22.78 0.36
C THR A 155 -9.88 -21.69 -0.57
N GLY A 156 -10.53 -20.53 -0.61
CA GLY A 156 -10.07 -19.44 -1.46
C GLY A 156 -8.75 -18.84 -1.00
N LEU A 157 -8.52 -18.72 0.32
CA LEU A 157 -7.21 -18.30 0.84
C LEU A 157 -6.10 -19.27 0.44
N ALA A 158 -6.34 -20.59 0.47
CA ALA A 158 -5.35 -21.56 0.00
C ALA A 158 -4.97 -21.32 -1.48
N VAL A 159 -5.94 -21.03 -2.34
CA VAL A 159 -5.69 -20.68 -3.76
C VAL A 159 -4.80 -19.43 -3.88
N LEU A 160 -5.06 -18.40 -3.07
CA LEU A 160 -4.22 -17.18 -3.08
C LEU A 160 -2.79 -17.48 -2.62
N PHE A 161 -2.60 -18.29 -1.58
CA PHE A 161 -1.27 -18.67 -1.12
C PHE A 161 -0.52 -19.51 -2.15
N GLU A 162 -1.19 -20.47 -2.80
CA GLU A 162 -0.61 -21.24 -3.90
C GLU A 162 -0.18 -20.34 -5.05
N HIS A 163 -1.03 -19.39 -5.45
CA HIS A 163 -0.71 -18.40 -6.48
C HIS A 163 0.53 -17.58 -6.08
N PHE A 164 0.51 -16.92 -4.93
CA PHE A 164 1.62 -16.07 -4.49
C PHE A 164 2.93 -16.83 -4.32
N THR A 165 2.91 -18.00 -3.68
CA THR A 165 4.13 -18.80 -3.48
C THR A 165 4.67 -19.38 -4.77
N SER A 166 3.82 -19.74 -5.74
CA SER A 166 4.27 -20.15 -7.07
C SER A 166 4.97 -19.04 -7.86
N HIS A 167 4.71 -17.77 -7.52
CA HIS A 167 5.37 -16.59 -8.07
C HIS A 167 6.54 -16.08 -7.22
N GLY A 168 6.95 -16.84 -6.20
CA GLY A 168 8.13 -16.52 -5.38
C GLY A 168 7.87 -15.53 -4.24
N ALA A 169 6.62 -15.36 -3.82
CA ALA A 169 6.29 -14.50 -2.69
C ALA A 169 7.08 -14.87 -1.42
N ARG A 170 7.42 -13.85 -0.62
CA ARG A 170 8.27 -14.02 0.57
C ARG A 170 7.64 -13.62 1.88
N ALA A 171 6.47 -12.97 1.86
CA ALA A 171 5.76 -12.59 3.07
C ALA A 171 4.27 -12.38 2.81
N CYS A 172 3.50 -12.35 3.89
CA CYS A 172 2.22 -11.65 3.96
C CYS A 172 2.41 -10.34 4.73
N ALA A 173 1.57 -9.34 4.46
CA ALA A 173 1.60 -8.08 5.19
C ALA A 173 0.19 -7.59 5.53
N ILE A 174 0.06 -6.90 6.67
CA ILE A 174 -1.18 -6.28 7.12
C ILE A 174 -0.92 -5.05 7.97
N SER A 175 -1.76 -4.02 7.83
CA SER A 175 -1.86 -2.94 8.81
C SER A 175 -3.04 -3.19 9.76
N LEU A 176 -2.77 -3.18 11.06
CA LEU A 176 -3.76 -3.47 12.10
C LEU A 176 -4.16 -2.20 12.85
N PRO A 177 -5.46 -1.98 13.11
CA PRO A 177 -5.89 -0.88 13.96
C PRO A 177 -5.55 -1.15 15.42
N PRO A 178 -5.43 -0.08 16.25
CA PRO A 178 -4.96 -0.21 17.64
C PRO A 178 -5.87 -1.05 18.53
N ASP A 179 -7.14 -1.22 18.16
CA ASP A 179 -8.15 -2.01 18.87
C ASP A 179 -8.26 -3.46 18.38
N PHE A 180 -7.55 -3.84 17.31
CA PHE A 180 -7.58 -5.22 16.83
C PHE A 180 -6.90 -6.18 17.80
N THR A 181 -7.65 -7.18 18.26
CA THR A 181 -7.15 -8.24 19.14
C THR A 181 -7.26 -9.59 18.44
N PRO A 182 -6.13 -10.24 18.07
CA PRO A 182 -6.14 -11.54 17.43
C PRO A 182 -6.39 -12.64 18.48
N GLU A 183 -7.66 -12.96 18.69
CA GLU A 183 -8.09 -14.08 19.53
C GLU A 183 -8.48 -15.29 18.67
N LYS A 184 -8.55 -16.48 19.28
CA LYS A 184 -9.09 -17.66 18.62
C LYS A 184 -10.50 -17.33 18.10
N PRO A 185 -10.79 -17.52 16.81
CA PRO A 185 -12.04 -17.07 16.23
C PRO A 185 -13.22 -17.94 16.69
N ASP A 186 -14.38 -17.30 16.87
CA ASP A 186 -15.67 -17.98 16.99
C ASP A 186 -16.18 -18.31 15.58
N ALA A 187 -15.97 -19.56 15.16
CA ALA A 187 -16.38 -20.01 13.83
C ALA A 187 -17.89 -19.96 13.60
N VAL A 188 -18.70 -20.18 14.64
CA VAL A 188 -20.16 -20.15 14.51
C VAL A 188 -20.63 -18.72 14.26
N ALA A 189 -20.07 -17.75 14.99
CA ALA A 189 -20.38 -16.34 14.78
C ALA A 189 -19.92 -15.85 13.40
N ALA A 190 -18.71 -16.22 12.97
CA ALA A 190 -18.19 -15.87 11.66
C ALA A 190 -19.02 -16.49 10.52
N ASP A 191 -19.35 -17.78 10.58
CA ASP A 191 -20.17 -18.45 9.57
C ASP A 191 -21.58 -17.86 9.50
N ALA A 192 -22.18 -17.51 10.65
CA ALA A 192 -23.47 -16.84 10.69
C ALA A 192 -23.43 -15.48 9.98
N ALA A 193 -22.38 -14.68 10.18
CA ALA A 193 -22.19 -13.40 9.50
C ALA A 193 -21.94 -13.57 7.99
N LEU A 194 -21.03 -14.49 7.62
CA LEU A 194 -20.69 -14.77 6.21
C LEU A 194 -21.89 -15.30 5.42
N SER A 195 -22.75 -16.12 6.03
CA SER A 195 -23.94 -16.68 5.37
C SER A 195 -24.98 -15.63 4.96
N ARG A 196 -24.89 -14.41 5.51
CA ARG A 196 -25.81 -13.30 5.28
C ARG A 196 -25.31 -12.29 4.25
N ILE A 197 -24.15 -12.54 3.67
CA ILE A 197 -23.56 -11.68 2.66
C ILE A 197 -24.51 -11.55 1.45
N ASP A 198 -24.89 -10.32 1.13
CA ASP A 198 -25.65 -9.94 -0.06
C ASP A 198 -25.38 -8.46 -0.36
N GLY A 199 -25.00 -8.12 -1.61
CA GLY A 199 -24.58 -6.76 -1.98
C GLY A 199 -23.58 -6.13 -1.00
N ASP A 200 -23.54 -4.81 -0.87
CA ASP A 200 -22.82 -4.21 0.25
C ASP A 200 -23.54 -4.55 1.57
N THR A 201 -22.84 -5.22 2.48
CA THR A 201 -23.43 -5.76 3.70
C THR A 201 -23.01 -4.91 4.90
N GLU A 202 -23.98 -4.31 5.59
CA GLU A 202 -23.69 -3.65 6.86
C GLU A 202 -23.59 -4.68 8.00
N TRP A 203 -22.37 -4.88 8.50
CA TRP A 203 -22.12 -5.69 9.68
C TRP A 203 -22.24 -4.86 10.96
N THR A 204 -22.80 -5.47 12.00
CA THR A 204 -22.60 -5.02 13.37
C THR A 204 -21.12 -5.10 13.74
N SER A 205 -20.70 -4.35 14.77
CA SER A 205 -19.33 -4.39 15.26
C SER A 205 -18.88 -5.82 15.65
N ASP A 206 -19.79 -6.60 16.21
CA ASP A 206 -19.50 -7.98 16.65
C ASP A 206 -19.33 -8.92 15.44
N GLU A 207 -20.18 -8.79 14.42
CA GLU A 207 -20.05 -9.56 13.17
C GLU A 207 -18.74 -9.22 12.44
N ALA A 208 -18.43 -7.94 12.28
CA ALA A 208 -17.18 -7.51 11.66
C ALA A 208 -15.97 -8.04 12.44
N THR A 209 -15.99 -7.97 13.77
CA THR A 209 -14.94 -8.51 14.63
C THR A 209 -14.79 -10.03 14.47
N ALA A 210 -15.90 -10.77 14.45
CA ALA A 210 -15.89 -12.22 14.28
C ALA A 210 -15.29 -12.62 12.93
N VAL A 211 -15.68 -11.96 11.84
CA VAL A 211 -15.13 -12.22 10.51
C VAL A 211 -13.67 -11.83 10.41
N SER A 212 -13.28 -10.62 10.84
CA SER A 212 -11.87 -10.18 10.78
C SER A 212 -10.94 -11.11 11.55
N ARG A 213 -11.35 -11.57 12.75
CA ARG A 213 -10.58 -12.55 13.52
C ARG A 213 -10.52 -13.91 12.83
N MET A 214 -11.61 -14.37 12.22
CA MET A 214 -11.62 -15.62 11.43
C MET A 214 -10.64 -15.56 10.26
N VAL A 215 -10.67 -14.47 9.48
CA VAL A 215 -9.78 -14.29 8.34
C VAL A 215 -8.33 -14.18 8.80
N PHE A 216 -8.03 -13.30 9.75
CA PHE A 216 -6.67 -13.11 10.28
C PHE A 216 -6.08 -14.41 10.82
N TRP A 217 -6.87 -15.18 11.57
CA TRP A 217 -6.42 -16.46 12.11
C TRP A 217 -6.16 -17.49 11.00
N THR A 218 -7.03 -17.55 9.99
CA THR A 218 -6.87 -18.46 8.85
C THR A 218 -5.65 -18.09 8.01
N LEU A 219 -5.39 -16.80 7.78
CA LEU A 219 -4.17 -16.29 7.14
C LEU A 219 -2.93 -16.66 7.95
N SER A 220 -2.97 -16.53 9.27
CA SER A 220 -1.86 -16.89 10.14
C SER A 220 -1.54 -18.40 10.08
N GLN A 221 -2.57 -19.24 9.98
CA GLN A 221 -2.40 -20.68 9.76
C GLN A 221 -1.81 -20.96 8.37
N ALA A 222 -2.31 -20.31 7.33
CA ALA A 222 -1.76 -20.46 5.98
C ALA A 222 -0.30 -19.99 5.89
N CYS A 223 0.08 -18.89 6.55
CA CYS A 223 1.47 -18.47 6.66
C CYS A 223 2.35 -19.56 7.28
N ALA A 224 1.88 -20.23 8.34
CA ALA A 224 2.60 -21.34 8.95
C ALA A 224 2.69 -22.57 8.02
N ASP A 225 1.61 -22.88 7.28
CA ASP A 225 1.57 -24.02 6.36
C ASP A 225 2.47 -23.82 5.12
N PHE A 226 2.61 -22.57 4.65
CA PHE A 226 3.42 -22.19 3.48
C PHE A 226 4.82 -21.63 3.83
N ASP A 227 5.20 -21.64 5.11
CA ASP A 227 6.49 -21.12 5.62
C ASP A 227 6.75 -19.65 5.21
N LEU A 228 5.72 -18.81 5.34
CA LEU A 228 5.82 -17.37 5.09
C LEU A 228 5.78 -16.59 6.41
N PRO A 229 6.66 -15.58 6.59
CA PRO A 229 6.48 -14.58 7.63
C PRO A 229 5.20 -13.75 7.37
N PHE A 230 4.60 -13.25 8.45
CA PHE A 230 3.46 -12.36 8.40
C PHE A 230 3.80 -11.03 9.08
N ASP A 231 4.04 -10.00 8.28
CA ASP A 231 4.41 -8.67 8.73
C ASP A 231 3.20 -7.93 9.31
N LEU A 232 3.33 -7.48 10.56
CA LEU A 232 2.26 -6.81 11.31
C LEU A 232 2.61 -5.34 11.55
N MET A 233 1.95 -4.43 10.83
CA MET A 233 2.06 -2.98 11.03
C MET A 233 0.96 -2.52 11.99
N ILE A 234 1.25 -2.52 13.29
CA ILE A 234 0.26 -2.33 14.36
C ILE A 234 0.13 -0.85 14.75
N GLY A 235 -1.12 -0.35 14.76
CA GLY A 235 -1.46 0.91 15.41
C GLY A 235 -2.02 2.02 14.51
N VAL A 236 -2.34 1.72 13.25
CA VAL A 236 -2.90 2.74 12.34
C VAL A 236 -4.39 2.97 12.60
N ASN A 237 -4.82 4.22 12.68
CA ASN A 237 -6.23 4.56 12.65
C ASN A 237 -6.53 5.27 11.33
N ARG A 238 -7.26 4.60 10.43
CA ARG A 238 -7.56 5.10 9.07
C ARG A 238 -8.73 6.10 9.03
N ARG A 239 -9.31 6.49 10.18
CA ARG A 239 -10.47 7.39 10.29
C ARG A 239 -10.24 8.58 11.24
N VAL A 240 -9.00 9.05 11.38
CA VAL A 240 -8.67 10.27 12.14
C VAL A 240 -8.60 11.47 11.22
#